data_AF-A0A924ATC4-F1
#
_entry.id   AF-A0A924ATC4-F1
#
_cell.length_a   1.000
_cell.length_b   1.000
_cell.length_c   1.000
_cell.angle_alpha   90.00
_cell.angle_beta   90.00
_cell.angle_gamma   90.00
#
_symmetry.space_group_name_H-M   'P 1'
#
loop_
_entity.id
_entity.type
_entity.pdbx_description
1 polymer ?
#
loop_
_entity_poly.entity_id
_entity_poly.type
_entity_poly.pdbx_seq_one_letter_code
_entity_poly.pdbx_strand_id
1 'polypeptide(L)'
;MRPNSLVLVFAVLTLLMGGLALYFGFQLGQAKAALALTRQQVLERDRMLFRQERVHQHEVTSADVMVGLDTDTVKVEAPAAAVFADELGSLTGEQLSELMKAGLPADPEAFLRADLTKQAPALATGTDPAVVIEDVRVLTPRFVLASWHDSHGGGEALFGYEVRGAGQVKWRVLDWGALQPGR
;
A
#
# COMPACT_ATOMS: atom_id res chain seq x y z
N MET A 1 22.02 53.00 -39.38
CA MET A 1 22.18 51.55 -39.16
C MET A 1 22.12 51.28 -37.67
N ARG A 2 21.14 50.51 -37.17
CA ARG A 2 20.98 50.18 -35.74
C ARG A 2 21.38 48.71 -35.50
N PRO A 3 22.68 48.41 -35.27
CA PRO A 3 23.13 47.04 -34.98
C PRO A 3 22.82 46.55 -33.55
N ASN A 4 22.21 47.36 -32.68
CA ASN A 4 22.10 47.03 -31.24
C ASN A 4 20.94 46.08 -30.87
N SER A 5 19.88 45.99 -31.68
CA SER A 5 18.73 45.14 -31.34
C SER A 5 19.04 43.65 -31.50
N LEU A 6 19.84 43.29 -32.51
CA LEU A 6 20.21 41.89 -32.76
C LEU A 6 21.16 41.34 -31.68
N VAL A 7 22.09 42.18 -31.20
CA VAL A 7 22.99 41.83 -30.08
C VAL A 7 22.20 41.66 -28.77
N LEU A 8 21.19 42.50 -28.51
CA LEU A 8 20.32 42.37 -27.34
C LEU A 8 19.49 41.07 -27.35
N VAL A 9 18.95 40.69 -28.52
CA VAL A 9 18.19 39.44 -28.66
C VAL A 9 19.09 38.22 -28.41
N PHE A 10 20.32 38.23 -28.96
CA PHE A 10 21.28 37.15 -28.69
C PHE A 10 21.68 37.08 -27.22
N ALA A 11 21.89 38.22 -26.55
CA ALA A 11 22.25 38.25 -25.14
C ALA A 11 21.14 37.65 -24.26
N VAL A 12 19.87 38.01 -24.52
CA VAL A 12 18.71 37.47 -23.78
C VAL A 12 18.53 35.98 -24.03
N LEU A 13 18.64 35.53 -25.29
CA LEU A 13 18.52 34.11 -25.65
C LEU A 13 19.57 33.26 -24.92
N THR A 14 20.82 33.74 -24.88
CA THR A 14 21.93 33.02 -24.23
C THR A 14 21.71 32.92 -22.72
N LEU A 15 21.20 33.98 -22.10
CA LEU A 15 20.91 34.01 -20.67
C LEU A 15 19.75 33.06 -20.31
N LEU A 16 18.71 33.00 -21.16
CA LEU A 16 17.59 32.08 -21.00
C LEU A 16 18.01 30.61 -21.18
N MET A 17 18.80 30.30 -22.20
CA MET A 17 19.37 28.96 -22.40
C MET A 17 20.29 28.53 -21.25
N GLY A 18 21.15 29.44 -20.76
CA GLY A 18 22.00 29.19 -19.60
C GLY A 18 21.19 28.92 -18.33
N GLY A 19 20.12 29.68 -18.10
CA GLY A 19 19.18 29.45 -17.00
C GLY A 19 18.50 28.09 -17.08
N LEU A 20 18.04 27.68 -18.26
CA LEU A 20 17.45 26.36 -18.48
C LEU A 20 18.45 25.23 -18.21
N ALA A 21 19.69 25.36 -18.70
CA ALA A 21 20.73 24.35 -18.49
C ALA A 21 21.04 24.15 -17.00
N LEU A 22 21.12 25.25 -16.23
CA LEU A 22 21.29 25.19 -14.78
C LEU A 22 20.09 24.52 -14.10
N TYR A 23 18.87 24.91 -14.47
CA TYR A 23 17.63 24.35 -13.91
C TYR A 23 17.54 22.83 -14.13
N PHE A 24 17.81 22.35 -15.36
CA PHE A 24 17.82 20.92 -15.64
C PHE A 24 18.96 20.19 -14.91
N GLY A 25 20.13 20.82 -14.74
CA GLY A 25 21.22 20.26 -13.94
C GLY A 25 20.83 20.00 -12.49
N PHE A 26 20.09 20.94 -11.87
CA PHE A 26 19.56 20.76 -10.51
C PHE A 26 18.50 19.65 -10.43
N GLN A 27 17.56 19.59 -11.39
CA GLN A 27 16.56 18.52 -11.51
C GLN A 27 17.21 17.12 -11.62
N LEU A 28 18.24 16.98 -12.46
CA LEU A 28 18.99 15.74 -12.63
C LEU A 28 19.72 15.30 -11.36
N GLY A 29 20.21 16.25 -10.56
CA GLY A 29 20.82 15.96 -9.25
C GLY A 29 19.81 15.40 -8.26
N GLN A 30 18.60 15.97 -8.20
CA GLN A 30 17.53 15.50 -7.31
C GLN A 30 17.05 14.10 -7.70
N ALA A 31 16.89 13.81 -8.99
CA ALA A 31 16.51 12.47 -9.48
C ALA A 31 17.54 11.38 -9.10
N LYS A 32 18.85 11.72 -9.17
CA LYS A 32 19.92 10.78 -8.77
C LYS A 32 19.98 10.56 -7.25
N ALA A 33 19.71 11.60 -6.46
CA ALA A 33 19.66 11.49 -5.00
C ALA A 33 18.48 10.62 -4.53
N ALA A 34 17.32 10.74 -5.17
CA ALA A 34 16.15 9.91 -4.90
C ALA A 34 16.47 8.41 -5.13
N LEU A 35 17.12 8.08 -6.26
CA LEU A 35 17.52 6.71 -6.58
C LEU A 35 18.52 6.11 -5.58
N ALA A 36 19.41 6.92 -5.01
CA ALA A 36 20.39 6.47 -4.03
C ALA A 36 19.72 6.07 -2.70
N LEU A 37 18.73 6.84 -2.26
CA LEU A 37 17.96 6.56 -1.04
C LEU A 37 17.15 5.27 -1.18
N THR A 38 16.48 5.05 -2.31
CA THR A 38 15.70 3.82 -2.53
C THR A 38 16.60 2.58 -2.52
N ARG A 39 17.79 2.65 -3.13
CA ARG A 39 18.76 1.54 -3.09
C ARG A 39 19.26 1.23 -1.69
N GLN A 40 19.47 2.25 -0.85
CA GLN A 40 19.85 2.03 0.55
C GLN A 40 18.73 1.36 1.35
N GLN A 41 17.48 1.78 1.15
CA GLN A 41 16.33 1.18 1.84
C GLN A 41 16.11 -0.29 1.46
N VAL A 42 16.31 -0.65 0.18
CA VAL A 42 16.22 -2.04 -0.27
C VAL A 42 17.33 -2.89 0.38
N LEU A 43 18.58 -2.41 0.37
CA LEU A 43 19.69 -3.11 1.01
C LEU A 43 19.52 -3.28 2.53
N GLU A 44 18.90 -2.30 3.18
CA GLU A 44 18.62 -2.34 4.61
C GLU A 44 17.50 -3.33 4.94
N ARG A 45 16.42 -3.37 4.14
CA ARG A 45 15.37 -4.39 4.24
C ARG A 45 15.90 -5.81 4.03
N ASP A 46 16.72 -6.03 3.02
CA ASP A 46 17.33 -7.34 2.76
C ASP A 46 18.18 -7.80 3.96
N ARG A 47 18.97 -6.90 4.56
CA ARG A 47 19.75 -7.22 5.77
C ARG A 47 18.89 -7.59 6.97
N MET A 48 17.72 -6.96 7.13
CA MET A 48 16.78 -7.31 8.20
C MET A 48 16.19 -8.70 7.99
N LEU A 49 15.78 -9.03 6.76
CA LEU A 49 15.26 -10.36 6.40
C LEU A 49 16.28 -11.46 6.68
N PHE A 50 17.54 -11.29 6.24
CA PHE A 50 18.60 -12.26 6.53
C PHE A 50 18.91 -12.42 8.02
N ARG A 51 18.80 -11.34 8.80
CA ARG A 51 19.01 -11.42 10.26
C ARG A 51 17.88 -12.20 10.93
N GLN A 52 16.63 -11.97 10.49
CA GLN A 52 15.45 -12.64 11.02
C GLN A 52 15.48 -14.14 10.71
N GLU A 53 15.87 -14.53 9.49
CA GLU A 53 16.00 -15.93 9.09
C GLU A 53 17.06 -16.69 9.91
N ARG A 54 18.18 -16.04 10.25
CA ARG A 54 19.19 -16.66 11.13
C ARG A 54 18.71 -16.85 12.57
N VAL A 55 17.92 -15.92 13.10
CA VAL A 55 17.35 -16.04 14.46
C VAL A 55 16.37 -17.22 14.50
N HIS A 56 15.51 -17.38 13.50
CA HIS A 56 14.59 -18.52 13.41
C HIS A 56 15.31 -19.86 13.23
N GLN A 57 16.42 -19.93 12.48
CA GLN A 57 17.19 -21.19 12.36
C GLN A 57 17.90 -21.61 13.65
N HIS A 58 18.32 -20.67 14.50
CA HIS A 58 18.96 -21.00 15.78
C HIS A 58 17.95 -21.44 16.85
N GLU A 59 16.69 -21.00 16.75
CA GLU A 59 15.61 -21.43 17.65
C GLU A 59 15.15 -22.86 17.35
N VAL A 60 15.17 -23.30 16.08
CA VAL A 60 14.74 -24.65 15.69
C VAL A 60 15.80 -25.73 15.97
N THR A 61 17.07 -25.36 16.19
CA THR A 61 18.15 -26.34 16.48
C THR A 61 18.37 -26.61 17.98
N SER A 62 17.76 -25.82 18.87
CA SER A 62 17.83 -26.06 20.32
C SER A 62 16.61 -26.81 20.88
N ALA A 63 15.72 -27.28 20.01
CA ALA A 63 14.48 -27.98 20.36
C ALA A 63 14.53 -29.47 20.02
N ASP A 64 15.71 -30.10 20.13
CA ASP A 64 15.80 -31.56 20.22
C ASP A 64 16.53 -31.93 21.51
N VAL A 65 16.04 -32.98 22.16
CA VAL A 65 16.37 -33.48 23.52
C VAL A 65 15.68 -32.73 24.67
N MET A 66 14.46 -33.13 24.98
CA MET A 66 14.16 -33.91 26.21
C MET A 66 12.71 -34.45 26.12
N VAL A 67 12.61 -35.74 25.80
CA VAL A 67 11.42 -36.55 26.04
C VAL A 67 11.22 -36.64 27.55
N GLY A 68 10.12 -36.07 28.04
CA GLY A 68 9.67 -36.19 29.42
C GLY A 68 8.19 -35.87 29.48
N LEU A 69 7.39 -36.88 29.85
CA LEU A 69 6.00 -36.75 30.27
C LEU A 69 5.85 -35.55 31.22
N ASP A 70 4.91 -34.66 30.96
CA ASP A 70 3.77 -34.37 31.84
C ASP A 70 2.95 -33.20 31.29
N THR A 71 1.63 -33.38 31.34
CA THR A 71 0.60 -32.39 31.04
C THR A 71 0.83 -31.08 31.78
N ASP A 72 1.10 -30.00 31.06
CA ASP A 72 0.42 -28.73 31.24
C ASP A 72 0.67 -27.84 30.02
N THR A 73 -0.41 -27.56 29.29
CA THR A 73 -0.41 -26.60 28.18
C THR A 73 -0.28 -25.20 28.78
N VAL A 74 0.96 -24.71 28.90
CA VAL A 74 1.20 -23.28 29.10
C VAL A 74 0.75 -22.57 27.82
N LYS A 75 -0.49 -22.08 27.82
CA LYS A 75 -0.99 -21.13 26.83
C LYS A 75 -0.14 -19.87 26.96
N VAL A 76 0.91 -19.78 26.16
CA VAL A 76 1.70 -18.55 26.00
C VAL A 76 0.77 -17.54 25.31
N GLU A 77 0.07 -16.74 26.11
CA GLU A 77 -0.65 -15.58 25.61
C GLU A 77 0.38 -14.57 25.10
N ALA A 78 0.54 -14.55 23.78
CA ALA A 78 1.24 -13.46 23.11
C ALA A 78 0.61 -12.13 23.58
N PRO A 79 1.42 -11.10 23.87
CA PRO A 79 0.89 -9.79 24.24
C PRO A 79 -0.10 -9.36 23.16
N ALA A 80 -1.27 -8.87 23.55
CA ALA A 80 -2.36 -8.54 22.62
C ALA A 80 -1.88 -7.74 21.39
N ALA A 81 -0.90 -6.86 21.58
CA ALA A 81 -0.24 -6.08 20.53
C ALA A 81 0.44 -6.89 19.40
N ALA A 82 0.97 -8.08 19.68
CA ALA A 82 1.61 -8.94 18.68
C ALA A 82 0.60 -9.72 17.82
N VAL A 83 -0.60 -9.97 18.35
CA VAL A 83 -1.70 -10.62 17.62
C VAL A 83 -2.32 -9.65 16.61
N PHE A 84 -2.51 -8.38 16.99
CA PHE A 84 -3.07 -7.36 16.10
C PHE A 84 -2.22 -7.05 14.86
N ALA A 85 -0.90 -7.24 14.93
CA ALA A 85 0.00 -6.97 13.80
C ALA A 85 -0.11 -8.04 12.70
N ASP A 86 -0.37 -9.30 13.07
CA ASP A 86 -0.51 -10.42 12.14
C ASP A 86 -1.96 -10.57 11.62
N GLU A 87 -2.94 -10.07 12.39
CA GLU A 87 -4.36 -9.99 12.01
C GLU A 87 -4.72 -8.77 11.14
N LEU A 88 -3.76 -7.86 10.88
CA LEU A 88 -3.96 -6.71 10.00
C LEU A 88 -4.08 -7.16 8.54
N GLY A 89 -5.30 -7.52 8.14
CA GLY A 89 -5.66 -7.86 6.77
C GLY A 89 -6.36 -9.21 6.58
N SER A 90 -6.72 -9.88 7.66
CA SER A 90 -7.59 -11.05 7.66
C SER A 90 -8.68 -10.87 8.70
N LEU A 91 -9.90 -11.28 8.36
CA LEU A 91 -10.99 -11.27 9.32
C LEU A 91 -10.81 -12.39 10.34
N THR A 92 -10.99 -12.06 11.61
CA THR A 92 -11.08 -13.07 12.68
C THR A 92 -12.31 -13.96 12.46
N GLY A 93 -12.31 -15.16 13.04
CA GLY A 93 -13.44 -16.10 12.90
C GLY A 93 -14.79 -15.53 13.41
N GLU A 94 -14.76 -14.68 14.43
CA GLU A 94 -15.95 -13.99 14.95
C GLU A 94 -16.49 -12.96 13.94
N GLN A 95 -15.60 -12.16 13.35
CA GLN A 95 -15.93 -11.18 12.31
C GLN A 95 -16.51 -11.84 11.06
N LEU A 96 -15.96 -12.99 10.66
CA LEU A 96 -16.50 -13.79 9.56
C LEU A 96 -17.93 -14.24 9.86
N SER A 97 -18.17 -14.74 11.08
CA SER A 97 -19.50 -15.16 11.53
C SER A 97 -20.50 -14.00 11.54
N GLU A 98 -20.08 -12.81 11.97
CA GLU A 98 -20.91 -11.60 11.95
C GLU A 98 -21.34 -11.23 10.53
N LEU A 99 -20.40 -11.24 9.58
CA LEU A 99 -20.68 -10.95 8.17
C LEU A 99 -21.61 -11.98 7.53
N MET A 100 -21.41 -13.27 7.83
CA MET A 100 -22.33 -14.32 7.38
C MET A 100 -23.74 -14.13 7.96
N LYS A 101 -23.85 -13.78 9.25
CA LYS A 101 -25.14 -13.44 9.88
C LYS A 101 -25.78 -12.20 9.28
N ALA A 102 -24.98 -11.25 8.80
CA ALA A 102 -25.46 -10.07 8.08
C ALA A 102 -25.96 -10.39 6.66
N GLY A 103 -25.78 -11.62 6.18
CA GLY A 103 -26.31 -12.13 4.92
C GLY A 103 -25.27 -12.29 3.82
N LEU A 104 -23.97 -12.22 4.13
CA LEU A 104 -22.91 -12.53 3.17
C LEU A 104 -22.77 -14.05 2.95
N PRO A 105 -22.19 -14.49 1.80
CA PRO A 105 -21.92 -15.90 1.51
C PRO A 105 -20.98 -16.56 2.52
N ALA A 106 -20.80 -17.89 2.39
CA ALA A 106 -19.90 -18.67 3.24
C ALA A 106 -18.42 -18.22 3.18
N ASP A 107 -18.02 -17.51 2.12
CA ASP A 107 -16.74 -16.81 2.03
C ASP A 107 -16.98 -15.29 1.87
N PRO A 108 -17.19 -14.57 2.99
CA PRO A 108 -17.38 -13.12 2.98
C PRO A 108 -16.21 -12.34 2.38
N GLU A 109 -14.97 -12.77 2.61
CA GLU A 109 -13.80 -12.03 2.10
C GLU A 109 -13.74 -12.09 0.58
N ALA A 110 -13.81 -13.29 -0.01
CA ALA A 110 -13.78 -13.42 -1.46
C ALA A 110 -14.95 -12.67 -2.12
N PHE A 111 -16.13 -12.69 -1.49
CA PHE A 111 -17.27 -11.92 -1.96
C PHE A 111 -17.01 -10.41 -1.93
N LEU A 112 -16.52 -9.88 -0.81
CA LEU A 112 -16.24 -8.45 -0.66
C LEU A 112 -15.17 -7.98 -1.64
N ARG A 113 -14.12 -8.78 -1.86
CA ARG A 113 -13.10 -8.50 -2.88
C ARG A 113 -13.73 -8.42 -4.27
N ALA A 114 -14.48 -9.45 -4.67
CA ALA A 114 -15.10 -9.50 -5.99
C ALA A 114 -16.14 -8.40 -6.22
N ASP A 115 -16.91 -8.05 -5.20
CA ASP A 115 -17.92 -6.99 -5.28
C ASP A 115 -17.26 -5.61 -5.37
N LEU A 116 -16.23 -5.33 -4.56
CA LEU A 116 -15.50 -4.08 -4.62
C LEU A 116 -14.83 -3.88 -6.00
N THR A 117 -14.15 -4.89 -6.54
CA THR A 117 -13.52 -4.79 -7.87
C THR A 117 -14.53 -4.44 -8.96
N LYS A 118 -15.77 -4.94 -8.87
CA LYS A 118 -16.84 -4.61 -9.83
C LYS A 118 -17.38 -3.20 -9.65
N GLN A 119 -17.49 -2.73 -8.40
CA GLN A 119 -18.07 -1.41 -8.09
C GLN A 119 -17.04 -0.28 -8.16
N ALA A 120 -15.75 -0.58 -8.09
CA ALA A 120 -14.68 0.41 -8.04
C ALA A 120 -14.70 1.46 -9.16
N PRO A 121 -14.96 1.13 -10.44
CA PRO A 121 -15.05 2.15 -11.49
C PRO A 121 -16.16 3.18 -11.25
N ALA A 122 -17.27 2.77 -10.62
CA ALA A 122 -18.36 3.67 -10.26
C ALA A 122 -18.04 4.52 -9.01
N LEU A 123 -17.22 3.98 -8.10
CA LEU A 123 -16.80 4.66 -6.86
C LEU A 123 -15.68 5.68 -7.11
N ALA A 124 -14.91 5.54 -8.19
CA ALA A 124 -13.81 6.40 -8.60
C ALA A 124 -14.25 7.76 -9.20
N THR A 125 -15.27 8.40 -8.62
CA THR A 125 -15.80 9.68 -9.14
C THR A 125 -14.74 10.77 -9.00
N GLY A 126 -14.09 11.14 -10.11
CA GLY A 126 -13.03 12.16 -10.16
C GLY A 126 -11.62 11.62 -10.46
N THR A 127 -11.45 10.29 -10.49
CA THR A 127 -10.27 9.62 -11.03
C THR A 127 -10.54 9.21 -12.48
N ASP A 128 -9.49 9.00 -13.28
CA ASP A 128 -9.61 8.54 -14.66
C ASP A 128 -10.53 7.29 -14.73
N PRO A 129 -11.52 7.18 -15.63
CA PRO A 129 -12.40 6.00 -15.75
C PRO A 129 -11.68 4.66 -15.91
N ALA A 130 -10.35 4.68 -16.08
CA ALA A 130 -9.46 3.52 -16.16
C ALA A 130 -8.88 3.05 -14.80
N VAL A 131 -9.46 3.42 -13.65
CA VAL A 131 -9.01 2.87 -12.35
C VAL A 131 -9.24 1.36 -12.30
N VAL A 132 -8.15 0.62 -12.08
CA VAL A 132 -8.14 -0.82 -11.85
C VAL A 132 -7.79 -1.07 -10.39
N ILE A 133 -8.57 -1.94 -9.73
CA ILE A 133 -8.24 -2.45 -8.40
C ILE A 133 -7.41 -3.73 -8.56
N GLU A 134 -6.23 -3.77 -7.95
CA GLU A 134 -5.30 -4.90 -8.09
C GLU A 134 -5.36 -5.85 -6.89
N ASP A 135 -5.26 -5.32 -5.68
CA ASP A 135 -5.33 -6.08 -4.44
C ASP A 135 -6.38 -5.49 -3.51
N VAL A 136 -7.05 -6.37 -2.76
CA VAL A 136 -8.10 -6.00 -1.84
C VAL A 136 -7.91 -6.74 -0.52
N ARG A 137 -7.61 -5.96 0.52
CA ARG A 137 -7.38 -6.43 1.88
C ARG A 137 -8.52 -5.99 2.78
N VAL A 138 -9.32 -6.95 3.23
CA VAL A 138 -10.40 -6.69 4.18
C VAL A 138 -9.76 -6.49 5.56
N LEU A 139 -9.90 -5.28 6.11
CA LEU A 139 -9.26 -4.92 7.38
C LEU A 139 -10.15 -5.27 8.57
N THR A 140 -11.46 -5.05 8.43
CA THR A 140 -12.47 -5.25 9.47
C THR A 140 -13.84 -5.51 8.82
N PRO A 141 -14.89 -5.88 9.58
CA PRO A 141 -16.26 -5.98 9.08
C PRO A 141 -16.86 -4.71 8.45
N ARG A 142 -16.14 -3.59 8.47
CA ARG A 142 -16.61 -2.29 7.97
C ARG A 142 -15.65 -1.60 7.02
N PHE A 143 -14.40 -2.05 6.94
CA PHE A 143 -13.33 -1.36 6.23
C PHE A 143 -12.52 -2.31 5.36
N VAL A 144 -12.19 -1.84 4.17
CA VAL A 144 -11.37 -2.52 3.19
C VAL A 144 -10.32 -1.56 2.66
N LEU A 145 -9.08 -2.01 2.59
CA LEU A 145 -8.01 -1.34 1.88
C LEU A 145 -7.88 -1.97 0.49
N ALA A 146 -7.82 -1.15 -0.54
CA ALA A 146 -7.54 -1.66 -1.88
C ALA A 146 -6.42 -0.87 -2.54
N SER A 147 -5.52 -1.58 -3.23
CA SER A 147 -4.56 -0.96 -4.12
C SER A 147 -5.23 -0.68 -5.46
N TRP A 148 -4.92 0.48 -6.02
CA TRP A 148 -5.48 0.92 -7.28
C TRP A 148 -4.40 1.50 -8.19
N HIS A 149 -4.58 1.34 -9.49
CA HIS A 149 -3.72 1.92 -10.52
C HIS A 149 -4.57 2.50 -11.66
N ASP A 150 -4.12 3.61 -12.22
CA ASP A 150 -4.64 4.21 -13.44
C ASP A 150 -3.49 4.54 -14.40
N SER A 151 -3.81 5.18 -15.54
CA SER A 151 -2.81 5.52 -16.55
C SER A 151 -1.74 6.54 -16.09
N HIS A 152 -1.95 7.21 -14.96
CA HIS A 152 -1.12 8.29 -14.44
C HIS A 152 -0.35 7.90 -13.16
N GLY A 153 -0.77 6.84 -12.46
CA GLY A 153 -0.13 6.40 -11.23
C GLY A 153 -0.98 5.40 -10.45
N GLY A 154 -0.59 5.10 -9.21
CA GLY A 154 -1.34 4.21 -8.34
C GLY A 154 -1.19 4.59 -6.88
N GLY A 155 -1.98 3.95 -6.04
CA GLY A 155 -1.98 4.20 -4.60
C GLY A 155 -2.84 3.21 -3.85
N GLU A 156 -3.11 3.55 -2.59
CA GLU A 156 -4.04 2.80 -1.76
C GLU A 156 -5.32 3.62 -1.59
N ALA A 157 -6.45 2.93 -1.42
CA ALA A 157 -7.73 3.56 -1.17
C ALA A 157 -8.44 2.83 -0.03
N LEU A 158 -9.01 3.61 0.89
CA LEU A 158 -9.74 3.10 2.03
C LEU A 158 -11.24 3.19 1.73
N PHE A 159 -11.90 2.04 1.77
CA PHE A 159 -13.32 1.91 1.54
C PHE A 159 -14.02 1.50 2.84
N GLY A 160 -15.14 2.17 3.11
CA GLY A 160 -16.11 1.74 4.11
C GLY A 160 -17.23 0.98 3.42
N TYR A 161 -17.75 -0.06 4.08
CA TYR A 161 -18.89 -0.81 3.57
C TYR A 161 -19.93 -1.13 4.64
N GLU A 162 -21.16 -1.30 4.18
CA GLU A 162 -22.30 -1.70 5.02
C GLU A 162 -23.03 -2.85 4.33
N VAL A 163 -23.23 -3.94 5.06
CA VAL A 163 -23.97 -5.12 4.60
C VAL A 163 -25.43 -4.93 4.97
N ARG A 164 -26.31 -4.92 3.97
CA ARG A 164 -27.76 -4.90 4.17
C ARG A 164 -28.30 -6.32 4.15
N GLY A 165 -29.44 -6.53 4.82
CA GLY A 165 -30.06 -7.84 5.13
C GLY A 165 -30.53 -8.72 3.95
N ALA A 166 -29.88 -8.62 2.79
CA ALA A 166 -30.04 -9.49 1.63
C ALA A 166 -28.68 -9.74 0.93
N GLY A 167 -27.56 -9.61 1.66
CA GLY A 167 -26.21 -9.75 1.09
C GLY A 167 -25.80 -8.60 0.15
N GLN A 168 -26.55 -7.51 0.15
CA GLN A 168 -26.20 -6.31 -0.63
C GLN A 168 -25.18 -5.48 0.13
N VAL A 169 -24.08 -5.15 -0.53
CA VAL A 169 -23.02 -4.33 0.05
C VAL A 169 -23.10 -2.91 -0.52
N LYS A 170 -23.23 -1.94 0.37
CA LYS A 170 -23.14 -0.52 0.03
C LYS A 170 -21.75 -0.02 0.34
N TRP A 171 -21.04 0.44 -0.68
CA TRP A 171 -19.70 1.00 -0.54
C TRP A 171 -19.72 2.51 -0.39
N ARG A 172 -18.70 3.02 0.30
CA ARG A 172 -18.38 4.44 0.39
C ARG A 172 -16.86 4.61 0.39
N VAL A 173 -16.36 5.49 -0.45
CA VAL A 173 -14.96 5.90 -0.39
C VAL A 173 -14.74 6.75 0.85
N LEU A 174 -13.75 6.40 1.66
CA LEU A 174 -13.37 7.17 2.84
C LEU A 174 -12.15 8.04 2.56
N ASP A 175 -11.15 7.46 1.91
CA ASP A 175 -9.92 8.16 1.55
C ASP A 175 -9.32 7.58 0.26
N TRP A 176 -8.81 8.47 -0.58
CA TRP A 176 -7.91 8.12 -1.68
C TRP A 176 -6.51 8.46 -1.21
N GLY A 177 -5.74 7.44 -0.82
CA GLY A 177 -4.31 7.52 -0.62
C GLY A 177 -3.60 7.67 -1.97
N ALA A 178 -3.90 8.77 -2.67
CA ALA A 178 -3.08 9.20 -3.77
C ALA A 178 -1.72 9.57 -3.16
N LEU A 179 -0.69 8.80 -3.47
CA LEU A 179 0.67 9.32 -3.44
C LEU A 179 0.66 10.52 -4.39
N GLN A 180 0.43 11.74 -3.87
CA GLN A 180 0.56 12.95 -4.68
C GLN A 180 2.01 13.00 -5.16
N PRO A 181 2.31 12.88 -6.47
CA PRO A 181 3.60 13.29 -6.95
C PRO A 181 3.59 14.82 -6.94
N GLY A 182 4.08 15.42 -5.85
CA GLY A 182 4.46 16.83 -5.76
C GLY A 182 3.39 17.88 -6.12
N ARG A 183 2.82 18.50 -5.10
CA ARG A 183 2.47 19.92 -5.18
C ARG A 183 3.50 20.74 -4.43
#